data_AF-A0A957ZK18-F1
#
_entry.id   AF-A0A957ZK18-F1
#
_cell.length_a   1.000
_cell.length_b   1.000
_cell.length_c   1.000
_cell.angle_alpha   90.00
_cell.angle_beta   90.00
_cell.angle_gamma   90.00
#
_symmetry.space_group_name_H-M   'P 1'
#
loop_
_entity.id
_entity.type
_entity.pdbx_description
1 polymer ?
#
loop_
_entity_poly.entity_id
_entity_poly.type
_entity_poly.pdbx_seq_one_letter_code
_entity_poly.pdbx_strand_id
1 'polypeptide(L)'
;AEGGAYGAFVSFGKQSGVYSYISYRDPNLENTLKVYDQTADLLRAIDLSDDELAKNIIGAIGDVDSYQLPDAKGYTSMVRYLVGETDESRQQMRDEILSTTVADFRKFGDVLAALNAQARVVVLGSAGALNGANEQNGRQLKITK
;
A
#
# COMPACT_ATOMS: atom_id res chain seq x y z
N ALA A 1 -9.66 0.68 12.78
CA ALA A 1 -9.98 -0.61 12.12
C ALA A 1 -11.28 -1.12 12.71
N GLU A 2 -12.40 -1.00 11.99
CA GLU A 2 -13.72 -1.44 12.47
C GLU A 2 -13.96 -2.95 12.29
N GLY A 3 -13.04 -3.67 11.63
CA GLY A 3 -13.18 -5.10 11.30
C GLY A 3 -12.58 -6.09 12.29
N GLY A 4 -11.90 -5.67 13.36
CA GLY A 4 -11.31 -6.59 14.34
C GLY A 4 -9.97 -7.25 13.96
N ALA A 5 -9.37 -6.86 12.82
CA ALA A 5 -7.99 -7.20 12.50
C ALA A 5 -7.00 -6.46 13.42
N TYR A 6 -5.86 -7.09 13.74
CA TYR A 6 -4.82 -6.43 14.52
C TYR A 6 -4.13 -5.31 13.74
N GLY A 7 -3.90 -5.51 12.43
CA GLY A 7 -3.29 -4.51 11.57
C GLY A 7 -3.64 -4.69 10.10
N ALA A 8 -3.56 -3.58 9.37
CA ALA A 8 -3.67 -3.53 7.92
C ALA A 8 -2.61 -2.57 7.38
N PHE A 9 -2.00 -2.93 6.27
CA PHE A 9 -0.85 -2.24 5.70
C PHE A 9 -0.95 -2.18 4.18
N VAL A 10 -0.31 -1.16 3.63
CA VAL A 10 -0.01 -1.05 2.20
C VAL A 10 1.50 -1.04 2.04
N SER A 11 2.00 -1.70 1.01
CA SER A 11 3.41 -1.63 0.62
C SER A 11 3.51 -1.34 -0.86
N PHE A 12 4.40 -0.42 -1.23
CA PHE A 12 4.76 -0.14 -2.61
C PHE A 12 6.27 -0.25 -2.79
N GLY A 13 6.71 -1.24 -3.56
CA GLY A 13 8.11 -1.41 -3.93
C GLY A 13 8.43 -0.59 -5.17
N LYS A 14 8.99 0.62 -5.02
CA LYS A 14 9.34 1.52 -6.14
C LYS A 14 10.15 0.82 -7.23
N GLN A 15 11.11 -0.02 -6.86
CA GLN A 15 12.00 -0.68 -7.81
C GLN A 15 11.32 -1.82 -8.57
N SER A 16 10.37 -2.53 -7.94
CA SER A 16 9.65 -3.64 -8.54
C SER A 16 8.33 -3.23 -9.19
N GLY A 17 7.80 -2.06 -8.84
CA GLY A 17 6.45 -1.62 -9.20
C GLY A 17 5.34 -2.38 -8.48
N VAL A 18 5.67 -3.25 -7.51
CA VAL A 18 4.68 -4.09 -6.83
C VAL A 18 3.97 -3.26 -5.76
N TYR A 19 2.64 -3.24 -5.82
CA TYR A 19 1.77 -2.68 -4.81
C TYR A 19 0.98 -3.82 -4.13
N SER A 20 0.97 -3.84 -2.80
CA SER A 20 0.39 -4.93 -2.01
C SER A 20 -0.48 -4.39 -0.88
N TYR A 21 -1.65 -5.00 -0.70
CA TYR A 21 -2.46 -4.89 0.50
C TYR A 21 -2.18 -6.08 1.43
N ILE A 22 -2.07 -5.83 2.73
CA ILE A 22 -1.74 -6.86 3.72
C ILE A 22 -2.58 -6.62 4.98
N SER A 23 -3.27 -7.65 5.48
CA SER A 23 -3.82 -7.65 6.84
C SER A 23 -3.10 -8.67 7.72
N TYR A 24 -3.06 -8.37 9.02
CA TYR A 24 -2.35 -9.18 10.00
C TYR A 24 -3.28 -9.53 11.17
N ARG A 25 -3.33 -10.83 11.50
CA ARG A 25 -4.26 -11.42 12.49
C ARG A 25 -5.70 -10.93 12.26
N ASP A 26 -6.13 -11.04 11.02
CA ASP A 26 -7.44 -10.62 10.55
C ASP A 26 -8.44 -11.78 10.67
N PRO A 27 -9.55 -11.62 11.40
CA PRO A 27 -10.59 -12.64 11.45
C PRO A 27 -11.43 -12.69 10.17
N ASN A 28 -11.31 -11.70 9.28
CA ASN A 28 -12.11 -11.59 8.07
C ASN A 28 -11.27 -11.91 6.84
N LEU A 29 -11.88 -12.62 5.89
CA LEU A 29 -11.28 -12.88 4.58
C LEU A 29 -12.01 -12.07 3.51
N GLU A 30 -13.25 -12.44 3.18
CA GLU A 30 -14.01 -11.83 2.08
C GLU A 30 -14.24 -10.33 2.28
N ASN A 31 -14.58 -9.91 3.52
CA ASN A 31 -14.78 -8.49 3.80
C ASN A 31 -13.49 -7.66 3.61
N THR A 32 -12.34 -8.19 4.03
CA THR A 32 -11.05 -7.52 3.86
C THR A 32 -10.69 -7.38 2.40
N LEU A 33 -10.87 -8.44 1.60
CA LEU A 33 -10.65 -8.40 0.16
C LEU A 33 -11.55 -7.38 -0.53
N LYS A 34 -12.83 -7.31 -0.14
CA LYS A 34 -13.78 -6.31 -0.65
C LYS A 34 -13.32 -4.88 -0.33
N VAL A 35 -12.85 -4.63 0.89
CA VAL A 35 -12.31 -3.31 1.28
C VAL A 35 -11.10 -2.95 0.42
N TYR A 36 -10.19 -3.89 0.15
CA TYR A 36 -9.05 -3.65 -0.75
C TYR A 36 -9.51 -3.28 -2.16
N ASP A 37 -10.48 -4.02 -2.71
CA ASP A 37 -11.02 -3.76 -4.05
C ASP A 37 -11.67 -2.37 -4.15
N GLN A 38 -12.34 -1.91 -3.07
CA GLN A 38 -13.02 -0.62 -2.99
C GLN A 38 -12.08 0.58 -2.80
N THR A 39 -10.79 0.35 -2.51
CA THR A 39 -9.82 1.45 -2.30
C THR A 39 -9.71 2.37 -3.51
N ALA A 40 -9.79 1.79 -4.72
CA ALA A 40 -9.72 2.56 -5.96
C ALA A 40 -10.86 3.60 -6.07
N ASP A 41 -12.09 3.18 -5.75
CA ASP A 41 -13.26 4.05 -5.82
C ASP A 41 -13.25 5.09 -4.70
N LEU A 42 -12.76 4.71 -3.51
CA LEU A 42 -12.55 5.65 -2.42
C LEU A 42 -11.59 6.78 -2.83
N LEU A 43 -10.46 6.45 -3.47
CA LEU A 43 -9.50 7.46 -3.92
C LEU A 43 -10.05 8.34 -5.05
N ARG A 44 -10.84 7.80 -5.97
CA ARG A 44 -11.49 8.59 -7.04
C ARG A 44 -12.48 9.61 -6.50
N ALA A 45 -13.23 9.23 -5.46
CA ALA A 45 -14.23 10.07 -4.83
C ALA A 45 -13.65 10.93 -3.69
N ILE A 46 -12.34 10.85 -3.42
CA ILE A 46 -11.75 11.50 -2.26
C ILE A 46 -11.87 13.02 -2.39
N ASP A 47 -12.20 13.64 -1.26
CA ASP A 47 -12.18 15.08 -1.07
C ASP A 47 -11.45 15.34 0.24
N LEU A 48 -10.30 16.00 0.15
CA LEU A 48 -9.44 16.29 1.30
C LEU A 48 -9.39 17.80 1.47
N SER A 49 -9.48 18.26 2.71
CA SER A 49 -9.11 19.63 3.04
C SER A 49 -7.60 19.85 2.86
N ASP A 50 -7.19 21.11 2.69
CA ASP A 50 -5.77 21.47 2.58
C ASP A 50 -4.96 21.00 3.80
N ASP A 51 -5.56 21.05 4.99
CA ASP A 51 -4.93 20.57 6.23
C ASP A 51 -4.73 19.05 6.24
N GLU A 52 -5.68 18.27 5.71
CA GLU A 52 -5.54 16.82 5.59
C GLU A 52 -4.50 16.46 4.54
N LEU A 53 -4.51 17.14 3.39
CA LEU A 53 -3.48 16.96 2.36
C LEU A 53 -2.08 17.26 2.92
N ALA A 54 -1.93 18.39 3.63
CA ALA A 54 -0.66 18.77 4.25
C ALA A 54 -0.19 17.72 5.28
N LYS A 55 -1.08 17.18 6.11
CA LYS A 55 -0.75 16.11 7.07
C LYS A 55 -0.25 14.84 6.37
N ASN A 56 -0.87 14.45 5.26
CA ASN A 56 -0.43 13.30 4.47
C ASN A 56 0.96 13.53 3.87
N ILE A 57 1.21 14.72 3.31
CA ILE A 57 2.53 15.10 2.76
C ILE A 57 3.60 15.11 3.86
N ILE A 58 3.30 15.69 5.02
CA ILE A 58 4.22 15.71 6.18
C ILE A 58 4.54 14.28 6.64
N GLY A 59 3.55 13.40 6.70
CA GLY A 59 3.75 11.99 7.03
C GLY A 59 4.72 11.31 6.04
N ALA A 60 4.49 11.48 4.74
CA ALA A 60 5.36 10.93 3.70
C ALA A 60 6.79 11.47 3.77
N ILE A 61 6.97 12.78 4.00
CA ILE A 61 8.30 13.37 4.20
C ILE A 61 8.95 12.86 5.49
N GLY A 62 8.19 12.64 6.56
CA GLY A 62 8.67 12.04 7.80
C GLY A 62 9.27 10.65 7.59
N ASP A 63 8.65 9.83 6.73
CA ASP A 63 9.19 8.53 6.35
C ASP A 63 10.49 8.67 5.54
N VAL A 64 10.53 9.60 4.58
CA VAL A 64 11.75 9.87 3.76
C VAL A 64 12.91 10.38 4.61
N ASP A 65 12.62 11.25 5.58
CA ASP A 65 13.60 11.95 6.43
C ASP A 65 13.77 11.29 7.80
N SER A 66 13.33 10.04 7.94
CA SER A 66 13.45 9.27 9.18
C SER A 66 14.87 9.32 9.73
N TYR A 67 14.99 9.54 11.04
CA TYR A 67 16.29 9.67 11.70
C TYR A 67 17.12 8.39 11.54
N GLN A 68 18.42 8.56 11.26
CA GLN A 68 19.35 7.45 11.09
C GLN A 68 20.65 7.70 11.86
N LEU A 69 21.13 6.66 12.55
CA LEU A 69 22.47 6.60 13.11
C LEU A 69 23.53 6.49 11.98
N PRO A 70 24.82 6.78 12.26
CA PRO A 70 25.86 6.81 11.22
C PRO A 70 25.98 5.50 10.42
N ASP A 71 25.85 4.35 11.07
CA ASP A 71 25.87 3.03 10.44
C ASP A 71 24.66 2.82 9.52
N ALA A 72 23.46 3.21 9.97
CA ALA A 72 22.24 3.15 9.17
C ALA A 72 22.30 4.09 7.94
N LYS A 73 22.92 5.27 8.07
CA LYS A 73 23.20 6.15 6.93
C LYS A 73 24.14 5.50 5.92
N GLY A 74 25.20 4.86 6.40
CA GLY A 74 26.14 4.11 5.55
C GLY A 74 25.44 2.97 4.79
N TYR A 75 24.61 2.18 5.49
CA TYR A 75 23.82 1.12 4.86
C TYR A 75 22.86 1.66 3.79
N THR A 76 22.13 2.73 4.10
CA THR A 76 21.21 3.38 3.16
C THR A 76 21.94 3.90 1.93
N SER A 77 23.11 4.52 2.11
CA SER A 77 23.97 4.98 1.02
C SER A 77 24.41 3.81 0.12
N MET A 78 24.81 2.68 0.71
CA MET A 78 25.19 1.48 -0.03
C MET A 78 24.00 0.93 -0.84
N VAL A 79 22.82 0.80 -0.23
CA VAL A 79 21.63 0.29 -0.93
C VAL A 79 21.28 1.18 -2.11
N ARG A 80 21.26 2.51 -1.92
CA ARG A 80 21.01 3.49 -3.00
C ARG A 80 21.97 3.31 -4.16
N TYR A 81 23.26 3.17 -3.88
CA TYR A 81 24.28 2.91 -4.90
C TYR A 81 24.00 1.61 -5.67
N LEU A 82 23.68 0.52 -4.95
CA LEU A 82 23.43 -0.79 -5.57
C LEU A 82 22.18 -0.80 -6.47
N VAL A 83 21.15 -0.02 -6.13
CA VAL A 83 19.92 0.08 -6.95
C VAL A 83 19.97 1.24 -7.95
N GLY A 84 21.09 1.97 -8.05
CA GLY A 84 21.27 3.09 -8.97
C GLY A 84 20.41 4.32 -8.67
N GLU A 85 20.00 4.50 -7.41
CA GLU A 85 19.22 5.67 -7.00
C GLU A 85 20.14 6.89 -6.81
N THR A 86 20.03 7.88 -7.71
CA THR A 86 20.86 9.09 -7.68
C THR A 86 20.25 10.18 -6.80
N ASP A 87 21.08 11.13 -6.37
CA ASP A 87 20.61 12.27 -5.57
C ASP A 87 19.61 13.15 -6.36
N GLU A 88 19.78 13.29 -7.67
CA GLU A 88 18.83 13.99 -8.54
C GLU A 88 17.46 13.28 -8.54
N SER A 89 17.44 11.95 -8.68
CA SER A 89 16.20 11.18 -8.67
C SER A 89 15.48 11.23 -7.30
N ARG A 90 16.25 11.34 -6.21
CA ARG A 90 15.73 11.50 -4.85
C ARG A 90 15.16 12.89 -4.62
N GLN A 91 15.85 13.92 -5.12
CA GLN A 91 15.36 15.29 -5.05
C GLN A 91 14.09 15.45 -5.87
N GLN A 92 14.05 14.91 -7.09
CA GLN A 92 12.83 14.91 -7.91
C GLN A 92 11.66 14.26 -7.17
N MET A 93 11.85 13.07 -6.58
CA MET A 93 10.79 12.43 -5.79
C MET A 93 10.33 13.30 -4.63
N ARG A 94 11.26 13.94 -3.91
CA ARG A 94 10.92 14.83 -2.79
C ARG A 94 10.04 15.98 -3.27
N ASP A 95 10.40 16.60 -4.38
CA ASP A 95 9.65 17.71 -4.97
C ASP A 95 8.26 17.25 -5.42
N GLU A 96 8.16 16.05 -6.03
CA GLU A 96 6.89 15.42 -6.40
C GLU A 96 6.00 15.18 -5.16
N ILE A 97 6.55 14.62 -4.07
CA ILE A 97 5.81 14.43 -2.80
C ILE A 97 5.29 15.77 -2.28
N LEU A 98 6.13 16.80 -2.21
CA LEU A 98 5.77 18.12 -1.69
C LEU A 98 4.73 18.84 -2.57
N SER A 99 4.68 18.52 -3.86
CA SER A 99 3.73 19.09 -4.82
C SER A 99 2.43 18.30 -4.96
N THR A 100 2.25 17.22 -4.20
CA THR A 100 1.08 16.33 -4.31
C THR A 100 -0.22 17.12 -4.14
N THR A 101 -1.18 16.85 -5.03
CA THR A 101 -2.52 17.45 -5.01
C THR A 101 -3.60 16.39 -4.82
N VAL A 102 -4.84 16.80 -4.49
CA VAL A 102 -6.00 15.90 -4.45
C VAL A 102 -6.23 15.20 -5.80
N ALA A 103 -5.89 15.85 -6.92
CA ALA A 103 -6.01 15.25 -8.25
C ALA A 103 -5.11 14.02 -8.42
N ASP A 104 -3.94 14.00 -7.77
CA ASP A 104 -3.00 12.87 -7.82
C ASP A 104 -3.56 11.65 -7.09
N PHE A 105 -4.28 11.83 -5.98
CA PHE A 105 -5.00 10.74 -5.31
C PHE A 105 -6.06 10.12 -6.23
N ARG A 106 -6.87 10.96 -6.90
CA ARG A 106 -7.91 10.50 -7.83
C ARG A 106 -7.30 9.74 -9.01
N LYS A 107 -6.22 10.27 -9.58
CA LYS A 107 -5.44 9.60 -10.64
C LYS A 107 -4.84 8.28 -10.16
N PHE A 108 -4.36 8.20 -8.92
CA PHE A 108 -3.86 6.96 -8.34
C PHE A 108 -4.98 5.94 -8.11
N GLY A 109 -6.22 6.38 -7.84
CA GLY A 109 -7.40 5.52 -7.84
C GLY A 109 -7.60 4.78 -9.16
N ASP A 110 -7.33 5.42 -10.31
CA ASP A 110 -7.37 4.75 -11.61
C ASP A 110 -6.25 3.72 -11.79
N VAL A 111 -5.06 4.01 -11.28
CA VAL A 111 -3.95 3.04 -11.25
C VAL A 111 -4.33 1.82 -10.43
N LEU A 112 -4.90 2.01 -9.22
CA LEU A 112 -5.33 0.91 -8.36
C LEU A 112 -6.45 0.07 -9.00
N ALA A 113 -7.41 0.70 -9.70
CA ALA A 113 -8.44 -0.04 -10.42
C ALA A 113 -7.84 -0.95 -11.51
N ALA A 114 -6.84 -0.47 -12.24
CA ALA A 114 -6.13 -1.27 -13.23
C ALA A 114 -5.32 -2.42 -12.60
N LEU A 115 -4.70 -2.18 -11.43
CA LEU A 115 -3.99 -3.21 -10.67
C LEU A 115 -4.92 -4.27 -10.10
N ASN A 116 -6.10 -3.90 -9.58
CA ASN A 116 -7.09 -4.82 -9.03
C ASN A 116 -7.56 -5.86 -10.07
N ALA A 117 -7.63 -5.48 -11.36
CA ALA A 117 -7.97 -6.40 -12.44
C ALA A 117 -6.93 -7.51 -12.67
N GLN A 118 -5.70 -7.32 -12.21
CA GLN A 118 -4.57 -8.26 -12.39
C GLN A 118 -4.03 -8.80 -11.05
N ALA A 119 -4.71 -8.48 -9.93
CA ALA A 119 -4.22 -8.76 -8.60
C ALA A 119 -4.09 -10.26 -8.33
N ARG A 120 -3.05 -10.62 -7.60
CA ARG A 120 -2.85 -11.97 -7.05
C ARG A 120 -3.25 -11.96 -5.58
N VAL A 121 -4.10 -12.91 -5.19
CA VAL A 121 -4.55 -13.07 -3.81
C VAL A 121 -3.87 -14.29 -3.19
N VAL A 122 -3.20 -14.09 -2.07
CA VAL A 122 -2.60 -15.15 -1.26
C VAL A 122 -3.05 -14.96 0.18
N VAL A 123 -3.58 -16.01 0.79
CA VAL A 123 -4.11 -15.98 2.16
C VAL A 123 -3.49 -17.12 2.96
N LEU A 124 -3.02 -16.81 4.16
CA LEU A 124 -2.61 -17.81 5.15
C LEU A 124 -3.67 -17.86 6.25
N GLY A 125 -4.32 -19.01 6.43
CA GLY A 125 -5.40 -19.17 7.39
C GLY A 125 -5.70 -20.63 7.70
N SER A 126 -6.62 -20.86 8.63
CA SER A 126 -7.08 -22.22 8.94
C SER A 126 -7.89 -22.80 7.78
N ALA A 127 -7.86 -24.13 7.61
CA ALA A 127 -8.64 -24.80 6.58
C ALA A 127 -10.15 -24.46 6.67
N GLY A 128 -10.68 -24.34 7.89
CA GLY A 128 -12.08 -23.96 8.11
C GLY A 128 -12.40 -22.56 7.59
N ALA A 129 -11.53 -21.58 7.84
CA ALA A 129 -11.72 -20.21 7.35
C ALA A 129 -11.65 -20.14 5.82
N LEU A 130 -10.68 -20.85 5.21
CA LEU A 130 -10.51 -20.88 3.76
C LEU A 130 -11.67 -21.60 3.04
N ASN A 131 -12.14 -22.72 3.59
CA ASN A 131 -13.31 -23.42 3.04
C ASN A 131 -14.57 -22.58 3.17
N GLY A 132 -14.80 -21.97 4.34
CA GLY A 132 -15.95 -21.10 4.56
C GLY A 132 -15.99 -19.90 3.60
N ALA A 133 -14.82 -19.31 3.27
CA ALA A 133 -14.73 -18.25 2.26
C ALA A 133 -15.11 -18.76 0.85
N ASN A 134 -14.61 -19.94 0.45
CA ASN A 134 -14.96 -20.55 -0.84
C ASN A 134 -16.46 -20.86 -1.00
N GLU A 135 -17.16 -21.15 0.10
CA GLU A 135 -18.61 -21.38 0.09
C GLU A 135 -19.42 -20.08 -0.06
N GLN A 136 -18.85 -18.93 0.34
CA GLN A 136 -19.50 -17.63 0.29
C GLN A 136 -19.50 -17.00 -1.11
N ASN A 137 -19.76 -17.75 -2.19
CA ASN A 137 -19.91 -17.27 -3.59
C ASN A 137 -18.87 -16.20 -4.07
N GLY A 138 -17.73 -16.11 -3.41
CA GLY A 138 -16.72 -15.09 -3.61
C GLY A 138 -15.61 -15.58 -4.53
N ARG A 139 -14.38 -15.15 -4.27
CA ARG A 139 -13.21 -15.61 -5.01
C ARG A 139 -12.93 -17.09 -4.66
N GLN A 140 -12.88 -17.97 -5.66
CA GLN A 140 -12.41 -19.34 -5.44
C GLN A 140 -10.89 -19.36 -5.17
N LEU A 141 -10.53 -19.65 -3.92
CA LEU A 141 -9.16 -19.84 -3.49
C LEU A 141 -8.74 -21.30 -3.71
N LYS A 142 -7.61 -21.48 -4.40
CA LYS A 142 -6.93 -22.77 -4.46
C LYS A 142 -6.22 -23.03 -3.13
N ILE A 143 -6.75 -23.96 -2.34
CA ILE A 143 -6.16 -24.34 -1.05
C ILE A 143 -5.04 -25.36 -1.27
N THR A 144 -3.84 -25.05 -0.78
CA THR A 144 -2.67 -25.94 -0.80
C THR A 144 -2.17 -26.19 0.62
N LYS A 145 -1.65 -27.40 0.88
CA LYS A 145 -1.04 -27.78 2.16
C LYS A 145 0.43 -27.38 2.23
#